data_AF-A0A519V504-F1
#
_entry.id   AF-A0A519V504-F1
#
_cell.length_a   1.000
_cell.length_b   1.000
_cell.length_c   1.000
_cell.angle_alpha   90.00
_cell.angle_beta   90.00
_cell.angle_gamma   90.00
#
_symmetry.space_group_name_H-M   'P 1'
#
loop_
_entity.id
_entity.type
_entity.pdbx_description
1 polymer ?
#
loop_
_entity_poly.entity_id
_entity_poly.type
_entity_poly.pdbx_seq_one_letter_code
_entity_poly.pdbx_strand_id
1 'polypeptide(L)' 'FVASGGVTTVADVTAMRALGMSGAIIGKAIYEGTISEAQLRIALAA' A
#
# COMPACT_ATOMS: atom_id res chain seq x y z
N PHE A 1 -13.14 4.14 -3.13
CA PHE A 1 -12.65 3.18 -4.14
C PHE A 1 -11.55 2.32 -3.54
N VAL A 2 -11.38 1.08 -4.01
CA VAL A 2 -10.31 0.17 -3.58
C VAL A 2 -9.47 -0.19 -4.80
N ALA A 3 -8.15 -0.03 -4.75
CA ALA A 3 -7.29 -0.56 -5.82
C ALA A 3 -6.88 -2.00 -5.53
N SER A 4 -6.72 -2.80 -6.59
CA SER A 4 -6.36 -4.23 -6.46
C SER A 4 -5.02 -4.59 -7.09
N GLY A 5 -4.24 -3.62 -7.59
CA GLY A 5 -2.98 -3.89 -8.26
C GLY A 5 -2.13 -2.63 -8.47
N GLY A 6 -0.85 -2.83 -8.76
CA GLY A 6 0.11 -1.74 -9.01
C GLY A 6 0.74 -1.11 -7.75
N VAL A 7 0.43 -1.63 -6.56
CA VAL A 7 1.02 -1.16 -5.30
C VAL A 7 2.26 -1.96 -4.99
N THR A 8 3.42 -1.33 -5.10
CA THR A 8 4.74 -1.97 -4.89
C THR A 8 5.56 -1.28 -3.81
N THR A 9 5.22 -0.04 -3.46
CA THR A 9 5.94 0.78 -2.48
C THR A 9 5.01 1.45 -1.48
N VAL A 10 5.58 1.90 -0.35
CA VAL A 10 4.84 2.69 0.66
C VAL A 10 4.38 4.04 0.09
N ALA A 11 5.14 4.59 -0.86
CA ALA A 11 4.80 5.83 -1.54
C ALA A 11 3.49 5.69 -2.33
N ASP A 12 3.28 4.54 -3.00
CA ASP A 12 2.03 4.24 -3.72
C ASP A 12 0.83 4.29 -2.77
N VAL A 13 0.95 3.66 -1.59
CA VAL A 13 -0.11 3.65 -0.57
C VAL A 13 -0.41 5.05 -0.04
N THR A 14 0.64 5.86 0.16
CA THR A 14 0.51 7.23 0.66
C THR A 14 -0.16 8.13 -0.38
N ALA A 15 0.24 8.01 -1.66
CA ALA A 15 -0.37 8.73 -2.76
C ALA A 15 -1.85 8.35 -2.94
N MET A 16 -2.15 7.05 -2.86
CA MET A 16 -3.52 6.55 -2.89
C MET A 16 -4.39 7.10 -1.76
N ARG A 17 -3.84 7.18 -0.55
CA ARG A 17 -4.53 7.80 0.59
C ARG A 17 -4.82 9.28 0.34
N ALA A 18 -3.86 10.02 -0.22
CA ALA A 18 -4.04 11.43 -0.60
C ALA A 18 -5.12 11.62 -1.67
N LEU A 19 -5.33 10.62 -2.54
CA LEU A 19 -6.41 10.59 -3.53
C LEU A 19 -7.79 10.22 -2.95
N GLY A 20 -7.89 9.96 -1.64
CA GLY A 20 -9.15 9.58 -0.98
C GLY A 20 -9.57 8.13 -1.25
N MET A 21 -8.64 7.25 -1.61
CA MET A 21 -8.91 5.82 -1.72
C MET A 21 -9.23 5.21 -0.35
N SER A 22 -10.19 4.30 -0.34
CA SER A 22 -10.68 3.63 0.87
C SER A 22 -9.79 2.46 1.29
N GLY A 23 -8.97 1.94 0.36
CA GLY A 23 -8.05 0.84 0.63
C GLY A 23 -7.32 0.36 -0.62
N ALA A 24 -6.39 -0.56 -0.42
CA ALA A 24 -5.68 -1.26 -1.49
C ALA A 24 -5.47 -2.73 -1.14
N ILE A 25 -5.57 -3.63 -2.12
CA ILE A 25 -5.23 -5.04 -1.99
C ILE A 25 -3.82 -5.25 -2.54
N ILE A 26 -2.92 -5.72 -1.68
CA ILE A 26 -1.50 -5.91 -1.99
C ILE A 26 -1.17 -7.38 -1.80
N GLY A 27 -0.72 -8.05 -2.86
CA GLY A 27 -0.34 -9.46 -2.84
C GLY A 27 1.11 -9.65 -3.23
N LYS A 28 1.37 -9.67 -4.55
CA LYS A 28 2.69 -9.94 -5.16
C LYS A 28 3.84 -9.17 -4.48
N ALA A 29 3.65 -7.89 -4.19
CA ALA A 29 4.68 -7.04 -3.59
C ALA A 29 5.13 -7.49 -2.18
N ILE A 30 4.23 -8.09 -1.40
CA ILE A 30 4.55 -8.66 -0.08
C ILE A 30 5.31 -9.98 -0.26
N TYR A 31 4.89 -10.84 -1.19
CA TYR A 31 5.59 -12.11 -1.46
C TYR A 31 6.99 -11.90 -2.04
N GLU A 32 7.19 -10.87 -2.85
CA GLU A 32 8.50 -10.51 -3.43
C GLU A 32 9.38 -9.70 -2.47
N GLY A 33 8.87 -9.30 -1.31
CA GLY A 33 9.63 -8.53 -0.31
C GLY A 33 9.90 -7.07 -0.71
N THR A 34 9.28 -6.58 -1.79
CA THR A 34 9.38 -5.18 -2.22
C THR A 34 8.76 -4.20 -1.22
N ILE A 35 7.78 -4.67 -0.45
CA ILE A 35 7.17 -3.95 0.65
C ILE A 35 6.82 -4.92 1.77
N SER A 36 7.06 -4.51 3.02
CA SER A 36 6.72 -5.31 4.20
C SER A 36 5.43 -4.83 4.87
N GLU A 37 4.76 -5.75 5.55
CA GLU A 37 3.60 -5.43 6.39
C GLU A 37 3.94 -4.39 7.47
N ALA A 38 5.13 -4.48 8.07
CA ALA A 38 5.59 -3.53 9.07
C ALA A 38 5.70 -2.10 8.51
N GLN A 39 6.28 -1.94 7.32
CA GLN A 39 6.36 -0.64 6.65
C GLN A 39 4.97 -0.06 6.35
N LEU A 40 4.03 -0.91 5.91
CA LEU A 40 2.65 -0.51 5.67
C LEU A 40 1.95 -0.05 6.96
N ARG A 41 2.12 -0.77 8.07
CA ARG A 41 1.54 -0.40 9.37
C ARG A 41 2.07 0.94 9.86
N ILE A 42 3.37 1.19 9.75
CA ILE A 42 3.98 2.46 10.15
C ILE A 42 3.42 3.61 9.31
N ALA A 43 3.31 3.42 8.00
CA ALA A 43 2.80 4.44 7.09
C ALA A 43 1.31 4.77 7.28
N LEU A 44 0.51 3.78 7.68
CA LEU A 44 -0.93 3.94 7.91
C LEU A 44 -1.28 4.42 9.32
N ALA A 45 -0.34 4.36 10.27
CA ALA A 45 -0.52 4.83 11.64
C ALA A 45 -0.37 6.36 11.79
N ALA A 46 0.01 7.06 10.72
CA ALA A 46 0.16 8.52 10.65
C ALA A 46 -1.00 9.17 9.88
#